data_AF-A0A1Y2GSK6-F1
#
_entry.id   AF-A0A1Y2GSK6-F1
#
_cell.length_a   1.000
_cell.length_b   1.000
_cell.length_c   1.000
_cell.angle_alpha   90.00
_cell.angle_beta   90.00
_cell.angle_gamma   90.00
#
_symmetry.space_group_name_H-M   'P 1'
#
loop_
_entity.id
_entity.type
_entity.pdbx_description
1 polymer ?
#
loop_
_entity_poly.entity_id
_entity_poly.type
_entity_poly.pdbx_seq_one_letter_code
_entity_poly.pdbx_strand_id
1 'polypeptide(L)'
;MLCLQWGFYFNASDKDLGSDDLSYLATSILVKTRDGLGRKHNTDFARNMTLLLFLSRLMILNYCLSIPGCERTFSSSRWAILQVCPTMFEDVFMSLFKILFGRLQERTISELSLTAVVSEELLSVWSHLASLSYPNFTKKSKLRLVVDEAQILDDQGYSLFESSYLESELRPLLSPVLHGFRRPGDLLRHRTEHQNSPLGTVFRRWCERRGVNDISLFRIPWVGQSNISSVIY
;
A
#
# COMPACT_ATOMS: atom_id res chain seq x y z
N MET A 1 -2.50 -14.96 10.85
CA MET A 1 -1.39 -15.21 9.89
C MET A 1 -0.48 -13.99 9.72
N LEU A 2 -1.01 -12.79 9.44
CA LEU A 2 -0.22 -11.55 9.35
C LEU A 2 0.34 -11.07 10.69
N CYS A 3 -0.29 -11.38 11.82
CA CYS A 3 0.26 -11.09 13.14
C CYS A 3 1.60 -11.80 13.43
N LEU A 4 1.95 -12.83 12.65
CA LEU A 4 3.19 -13.60 12.78
C LEU A 4 4.23 -13.26 11.70
N GLN A 5 3.82 -12.58 10.62
CA GLN A 5 4.69 -12.31 9.47
C GLN A 5 4.42 -10.92 8.90
N TRP A 6 5.47 -10.20 8.57
CA TRP A 6 5.37 -8.88 7.95
C TRP A 6 4.63 -8.94 6.61
N GLY A 7 3.69 -8.02 6.42
CA GLY A 7 2.87 -7.98 5.21
C GLY A 7 1.74 -6.95 5.28
N PHE A 8 0.97 -6.87 4.21
CA PHE A 8 -0.09 -5.89 4.01
C PHE A 8 -1.45 -6.57 4.01
N TYR A 9 -2.41 -5.97 4.71
CA TYR A 9 -3.81 -6.43 4.79
C TYR A 9 -4.75 -5.41 4.17
N PHE A 10 -5.37 -5.72 3.04
CA PHE A 10 -6.39 -4.88 2.44
C PHE A 10 -7.75 -5.55 2.62
N ASN A 11 -8.77 -4.77 2.94
CA ASN A 11 -10.15 -5.25 3.00
C ASN A 11 -10.94 -4.60 1.87
N ALA A 12 -11.55 -5.40 1.00
CA ALA A 12 -12.36 -4.87 -0.10
C ALA A 12 -13.78 -4.45 0.33
N SER A 13 -14.23 -4.90 1.50
CA SER A 13 -15.54 -4.56 2.09
C SER A 13 -15.49 -3.20 2.80
N ASP A 14 -16.54 -2.41 2.65
CA ASP A 14 -16.79 -1.17 3.38
C ASP A 14 -17.63 -1.38 4.65
N LYS A 15 -17.98 -2.63 4.96
CA LYS A 15 -18.84 -3.01 6.11
C LYS A 15 -18.06 -3.65 7.26
N ASP A 16 -16.84 -4.07 7.00
CA ASP A 16 -16.00 -4.81 7.93
C ASP A 16 -14.94 -3.93 8.57
N LEU A 17 -14.31 -4.43 9.63
CA LEU A 17 -13.20 -3.74 10.27
C LEU A 17 -11.98 -3.70 9.32
N GLY A 18 -11.34 -2.55 9.25
CA GLY A 18 -10.17 -2.35 8.40
C GLY A 18 -10.03 -0.90 7.96
N SER A 19 -9.06 -0.66 7.10
CA SER A 19 -8.97 0.58 6.33
C SER A 19 -9.90 0.47 5.14
N ASP A 20 -10.71 1.50 4.91
CA ASP A 20 -11.62 1.59 3.77
C ASP A 20 -10.87 1.89 2.45
N ASP A 21 -9.54 1.92 2.47
CA ASP A 21 -8.71 2.42 1.38
C ASP A 21 -8.91 1.67 0.06
N LEU A 22 -9.11 0.34 0.12
CA LEU A 22 -9.38 -0.49 -1.06
C LEU A 22 -10.82 -0.35 -1.57
N SER A 23 -11.82 -0.27 -0.69
CA SER A 23 -13.23 -0.07 -1.08
C SER A 23 -13.44 1.33 -1.68
N TYR A 24 -12.79 2.35 -1.13
CA TYR A 24 -12.75 3.71 -1.69
C TYR A 24 -12.03 3.74 -3.04
N LEU A 25 -10.91 3.03 -3.17
CA LEU A 25 -10.20 2.88 -4.45
C LEU A 25 -11.10 2.24 -5.50
N ALA A 26 -11.79 1.15 -5.17
CA ALA A 26 -12.72 0.47 -6.08
C ALA A 26 -13.82 1.41 -6.57
N THR A 27 -14.46 2.13 -5.63
CA THR A 27 -15.48 3.13 -5.94
C THR A 27 -14.93 4.22 -6.87
N SER A 28 -13.74 4.76 -6.55
CA SER A 28 -13.10 5.81 -7.34
C SER A 28 -12.79 5.37 -8.77
N ILE A 29 -12.31 4.12 -8.93
CA ILE A 29 -12.06 3.53 -10.25
C ILE A 29 -13.37 3.41 -11.02
N LEU A 30 -14.40 2.81 -10.43
CA LEU A 30 -15.67 2.60 -11.11
C LEU A 30 -16.34 3.91 -11.53
N VAL A 31 -16.29 4.95 -10.70
CA VAL A 31 -16.78 6.29 -11.07
C VAL A 31 -16.03 6.81 -12.31
N LYS A 32 -14.69 6.74 -12.30
CA LYS A 32 -13.83 7.17 -13.42
C LYS A 32 -14.05 6.35 -14.70
N THR A 33 -14.33 5.04 -14.59
CA THR A 33 -14.57 4.19 -15.77
C THR A 33 -15.81 4.60 -16.58
N ARG A 34 -16.73 5.35 -15.96
CA ARG A 34 -17.93 5.89 -16.63
C ARG A 34 -17.63 7.06 -17.55
N ASP A 35 -16.41 7.61 -17.52
CA ASP A 35 -15.96 8.69 -18.41
C ASP A 35 -15.80 8.22 -19.88
N GLY A 36 -15.95 6.92 -20.16
CA GLY A 36 -16.04 6.38 -21.53
C GLY A 36 -14.71 6.32 -22.29
N LEU A 37 -13.57 6.48 -21.60
CA LEU A 37 -12.22 6.56 -22.19
C LEU A 37 -11.66 5.22 -22.70
N GLY A 38 -12.41 4.13 -22.59
CA GLY A 38 -12.05 2.79 -23.06
C GLY A 38 -11.42 1.89 -22.00
N ARG A 39 -11.46 0.58 -22.25
CA ARG A 39 -11.07 -0.46 -21.27
C ARG A 39 -9.57 -0.43 -20.93
N LYS A 40 -8.71 -0.20 -21.92
CA LYS A 40 -7.27 -0.01 -21.67
C LYS A 40 -7.00 1.13 -20.69
N HIS A 41 -7.64 2.29 -20.92
CA HIS A 41 -7.51 3.44 -20.03
C HIS A 41 -7.98 3.10 -18.60
N ASN A 42 -9.13 2.43 -18.47
CA ASN A 42 -9.65 1.99 -17.18
C ASN A 42 -8.67 1.05 -16.46
N THR A 43 -8.04 0.15 -17.21
CA THR A 43 -7.06 -0.83 -16.71
C THR A 43 -5.80 -0.12 -16.20
N ASP A 44 -5.24 0.79 -16.97
CA ASP A 44 -4.06 1.57 -16.59
C ASP A 44 -4.36 2.48 -15.38
N PHE A 45 -5.54 3.09 -15.36
CA PHE A 45 -6.00 3.90 -14.23
C PHE A 45 -6.12 3.05 -12.95
N ALA A 46 -6.78 1.89 -13.04
CA ALA A 46 -6.94 0.98 -11.90
C ALA A 46 -5.58 0.50 -11.34
N ARG A 47 -4.62 0.19 -12.22
CA ARG A 47 -3.26 -0.18 -11.81
C ARG A 47 -2.53 0.98 -11.14
N ASN A 48 -2.59 2.19 -11.70
CA ASN A 48 -1.99 3.38 -11.10
C ASN A 48 -2.56 3.67 -9.70
N MET A 49 -3.88 3.59 -9.58
CA MET A 49 -4.56 3.75 -8.29
C MET A 49 -4.08 2.73 -7.27
N THR A 50 -3.96 1.47 -7.69
CA THR A 50 -3.52 0.39 -6.80
C THR A 50 -2.06 0.56 -6.37
N LEU A 51 -1.20 0.99 -7.29
CA LEU A 51 0.19 1.33 -6.98
C LEU A 51 0.27 2.45 -5.95
N LEU A 52 -0.61 3.46 -6.02
CA LEU A 52 -0.63 4.53 -5.02
C LEU A 52 -1.10 4.07 -3.67
N LEU A 53 -2.17 3.29 -3.64
CA LEU A 53 -2.64 2.67 -2.42
C LEU A 53 -1.51 1.89 -1.75
N PHE A 54 -0.79 1.07 -2.53
CA PHE A 54 0.33 0.30 -2.01
C PHE A 54 1.49 1.19 -1.53
N LEU A 55 1.85 2.21 -2.31
CA LEU A 55 2.87 3.18 -1.94
C LEU A 55 2.54 3.88 -0.61
N SER A 56 1.28 4.25 -0.41
CA SER A 56 0.79 4.87 0.83
C SER A 56 1.13 3.99 2.03
N ARG A 57 0.79 2.70 1.96
CA ARG A 57 1.07 1.74 3.04
C ARG A 57 2.55 1.47 3.23
N LEU A 58 3.32 1.44 2.15
CA LEU A 58 4.77 1.30 2.19
C LEU A 58 5.42 2.48 2.91
N MET A 59 5.03 3.71 2.59
CA MET A 59 5.56 4.91 3.22
C MET A 59 5.24 4.95 4.72
N ILE A 60 4.02 4.58 5.11
CA ILE A 60 3.63 4.51 6.54
C ILE A 60 4.44 3.45 7.27
N LEU A 61 4.61 2.26 6.71
CA LEU A 61 5.43 1.22 7.30
C LEU A 61 6.89 1.67 7.40
N ASN A 62 7.44 2.27 6.35
CA ASN A 62 8.81 2.75 6.32
C ASN A 62 9.06 3.83 7.39
N TYR A 63 8.08 4.72 7.59
CA TYR A 63 8.09 5.70 8.68
C TYR A 63 8.09 5.02 10.05
N CYS A 64 7.19 4.05 10.29
CA CYS A 64 7.16 3.34 11.58
C CYS A 64 8.50 2.65 11.89
N LEU A 65 9.17 2.12 10.86
CA LEU A 65 10.47 1.47 10.98
C LEU A 65 11.65 2.45 11.13
N SER A 66 11.47 3.73 10.77
CA SER A 66 12.53 4.75 10.93
C SER A 66 12.50 5.42 12.30
N ILE A 67 11.44 5.22 13.09
CA ILE A 67 11.35 5.73 14.46
C ILE A 67 12.46 5.09 15.31
N PRO A 68 13.29 5.88 16.03
CA PRO A 68 14.33 5.35 16.90
C PRO A 68 13.77 4.39 17.96
N GLY A 69 14.36 3.21 18.10
CA GLY A 69 13.93 2.19 19.06
C GLY A 69 12.68 1.40 18.65
N CYS A 70 12.24 1.53 17.39
CA CYS A 70 11.08 0.79 16.88
C CYS A 70 11.26 -0.73 17.01
N GLU A 71 12.48 -1.27 16.94
CA GLU A 71 12.75 -2.70 17.03
C GLU A 71 12.27 -3.33 18.35
N ARG A 72 12.14 -2.51 19.40
CA ARG A 72 11.66 -2.94 20.72
C ARG A 72 10.14 -2.81 20.86
N THR A 73 9.51 -2.00 20.03
CA THR A 73 8.14 -1.52 20.23
C THR A 73 7.24 -1.68 19.00
N PHE A 74 7.74 -2.10 17.86
CA PHE A 74 6.97 -2.17 16.62
C PHE A 74 7.14 -3.54 15.98
N SER A 75 6.30 -4.50 16.40
CA SER A 75 6.31 -5.85 15.85
C SER A 75 5.38 -6.00 14.64
N SER A 76 5.52 -7.11 13.91
CA SER A 76 4.58 -7.51 12.87
C SER A 76 3.12 -7.57 13.36
N SER A 77 2.90 -7.94 14.62
CA SER A 77 1.56 -7.94 15.23
C SER A 77 1.02 -6.51 15.41
N ARG A 78 1.85 -5.56 15.87
CA ARG A 78 1.44 -4.14 15.99
C ARG A 78 1.16 -3.52 14.62
N TRP A 79 1.97 -3.87 13.62
CA TRP A 79 1.69 -3.49 12.23
C TRP A 79 0.39 -4.09 11.69
N ALA A 80 0.07 -5.34 12.03
CA ALA A 80 -1.21 -5.95 11.64
C ALA A 80 -2.40 -5.26 12.33
N ILE A 81 -2.29 -4.94 13.62
CA ILE A 81 -3.33 -4.22 14.37
C ILE A 81 -3.61 -2.85 13.76
N LEU A 82 -2.56 -2.10 13.39
CA LEU A 82 -2.72 -0.80 12.77
C LEU A 82 -3.56 -0.87 11.49
N GLN A 83 -3.37 -1.92 10.67
CA GLN A 83 -4.08 -2.11 9.40
C GLN A 83 -5.53 -2.59 9.53
N VAL A 84 -5.82 -3.38 10.58
CA VAL A 84 -7.16 -3.96 10.80
C VAL A 84 -8.05 -3.01 11.61
N CYS A 85 -7.45 -2.14 12.44
CA CYS A 85 -8.20 -1.20 13.27
C CYS A 85 -7.76 0.27 13.08
N PRO A 86 -7.66 0.77 11.85
CA PRO A 86 -7.10 2.10 11.60
C PRO A 86 -7.98 3.23 12.15
N THR A 87 -9.28 3.01 12.34
CA THR A 87 -10.21 3.97 12.97
C THR A 87 -9.84 4.28 14.42
N MET A 88 -9.15 3.38 15.12
CA MET A 88 -8.60 3.66 16.46
C MET A 88 -7.34 4.54 16.44
N PHE A 89 -6.74 4.75 15.26
CA PHE A 89 -5.46 5.43 15.09
C PHE A 89 -5.53 6.58 14.06
N GLU A 90 -6.71 7.18 13.88
CA GLU A 90 -7.00 8.20 12.85
C GLU A 90 -6.60 7.74 11.45
N ASP A 91 -7.43 6.94 10.77
CA ASP A 91 -7.12 6.19 9.53
C ASP A 91 -6.05 6.84 8.62
N VAL A 92 -4.81 6.52 8.98
CA VAL A 92 -3.61 7.13 8.42
C VAL A 92 -3.39 6.66 6.99
N PHE A 93 -3.86 5.45 6.68
CA PHE A 93 -3.76 4.83 5.36
C PHE A 93 -4.66 5.55 4.38
N MET A 94 -5.94 5.70 4.71
CA MET A 94 -6.89 6.43 3.88
C MET A 94 -6.47 7.90 3.70
N SER A 95 -6.02 8.53 4.78
CA SER A 95 -5.60 9.94 4.76
C SER A 95 -4.43 10.17 3.81
N LEU A 96 -3.35 9.37 3.92
CA LEU A 96 -2.21 9.48 3.03
C LEU A 96 -2.58 9.13 1.59
N PHE A 97 -3.39 8.08 1.39
CA PHE A 97 -3.86 7.69 0.07
C PHE A 97 -4.61 8.82 -0.63
N LYS A 98 -5.55 9.49 0.05
CA LYS A 98 -6.28 10.65 -0.51
C LYS A 98 -5.35 11.81 -0.87
N ILE A 99 -4.34 12.09 -0.04
CA ILE A 99 -3.34 13.14 -0.33
C ILE A 99 -2.56 12.79 -1.61
N LEU A 100 -2.05 11.56 -1.71
CA LEU A 100 -1.29 11.12 -2.88
C LEU A 100 -2.17 11.10 -4.12
N PHE A 101 -3.42 10.62 -4.01
CA PHE A 101 -4.39 10.61 -5.09
C PHE A 101 -4.70 12.01 -5.62
N GLY A 102 -5.02 12.97 -4.74
CA GLY A 102 -5.31 14.35 -5.14
C GLY A 102 -4.14 14.99 -5.89
N ARG A 103 -2.90 14.79 -5.40
CA ARG A 103 -1.70 15.30 -6.07
C ARG A 103 -1.42 14.63 -7.42
N LEU A 104 -1.95 13.44 -7.65
CA LEU A 104 -1.82 12.72 -8.91
C LEU A 104 -2.91 13.07 -9.92
N GLN A 105 -4.10 13.45 -9.48
CA GLN A 105 -5.09 14.01 -10.40
C GLN A 105 -4.58 15.28 -11.09
N GLU A 106 -3.73 16.05 -10.41
CA GLU A 106 -3.09 17.25 -10.96
C GLU A 106 -1.97 16.96 -11.97
N ARG A 107 -1.55 15.69 -12.15
CA ARG A 107 -0.35 15.34 -12.94
C ARG A 107 -0.46 14.01 -13.66
N THR A 108 -0.10 13.97 -14.94
CA THR A 108 0.08 12.71 -15.67
C THR A 108 1.38 12.02 -15.24
N ILE A 109 1.29 11.08 -14.29
CA ILE A 109 2.41 10.17 -13.96
C ILE A 109 2.19 8.84 -14.71
N SER A 110 3.22 8.41 -15.44
CA SER A 110 3.17 7.12 -16.14
C SER A 110 3.18 5.95 -15.15
N GLU A 111 2.49 4.85 -15.50
CA GLU A 111 2.48 3.64 -14.68
C GLU A 111 3.89 3.09 -14.45
N LEU A 112 4.76 3.16 -15.47
CA LEU A 112 6.15 2.70 -15.36
C LEU A 112 6.93 3.49 -14.29
N SER A 113 6.81 4.82 -14.29
CA SER A 113 7.44 5.67 -13.30
C SER A 113 6.93 5.39 -11.90
N LEU A 114 5.60 5.27 -11.74
CA LEU A 114 5.00 4.98 -10.46
C LEU A 114 5.41 3.59 -9.95
N THR A 115 5.39 2.57 -10.81
CA THR A 115 5.85 1.21 -10.46
C THR A 115 7.29 1.23 -9.96
N ALA A 116 8.18 1.97 -10.62
CA ALA A 116 9.58 2.09 -10.19
C ALA A 116 9.72 2.71 -8.79
N VAL A 117 8.91 3.74 -8.49
CA VAL A 117 8.84 4.35 -7.14
C VAL A 117 8.38 3.35 -6.10
N VAL A 118 7.28 2.63 -6.38
CA VAL A 118 6.73 1.62 -5.46
C VAL A 118 7.75 0.50 -5.22
N SER A 119 8.44 0.05 -6.27
CA SER A 119 9.51 -0.94 -6.15
C SER A 119 10.66 -0.46 -5.26
N GLU A 120 11.10 0.79 -5.40
CA GLU A 120 12.17 1.36 -4.57
C GLU A 120 11.76 1.49 -3.10
N GLU A 121 10.52 1.89 -2.83
CA GLU A 121 10.01 1.98 -1.47
C GLU A 121 9.81 0.59 -0.84
N LEU A 122 9.36 -0.39 -1.64
CA LEU A 122 9.28 -1.79 -1.23
C LEU A 122 10.66 -2.36 -0.85
N LEU A 123 11.71 -2.06 -1.63
CA LEU A 123 13.09 -2.42 -1.28
C LEU A 123 13.55 -1.72 0.00
N SER A 124 13.20 -0.45 0.19
CA SER A 124 13.55 0.31 1.39
C SER A 124 12.96 -0.35 2.64
N VAL A 125 11.65 -0.61 2.63
CA VAL A 125 10.95 -1.29 3.73
C VAL A 125 11.58 -2.65 4.02
N TRP A 126 11.82 -3.44 2.96
CA TRP A 126 12.42 -4.75 3.11
C TRP A 126 13.82 -4.68 3.73
N SER A 127 14.64 -3.71 3.29
CA SER A 127 16.00 -3.50 3.79
C SER A 127 15.99 -3.05 5.26
N HIS A 128 15.09 -2.14 5.65
CA HIS A 128 14.91 -1.73 7.03
C HIS A 128 14.50 -2.90 7.93
N LEU A 129 13.51 -3.69 7.52
CA LEU A 129 13.10 -4.89 8.27
C LEU A 129 14.26 -5.88 8.43
N ALA A 130 15.06 -6.08 7.38
CA ALA A 130 16.23 -6.94 7.42
C ALA A 130 17.33 -6.39 8.34
N SER A 131 17.53 -5.06 8.42
CA SER A 131 18.52 -4.44 9.29
C SER A 131 18.14 -4.45 10.77
N LEU A 132 16.84 -4.36 11.07
CA LEU A 132 16.32 -4.34 12.45
C LEU A 132 16.34 -5.73 13.11
N SER A 133 16.71 -6.79 12.37
CA SER A 133 16.90 -8.14 12.89
C SER A 133 15.68 -8.71 13.62
N TYR A 134 14.46 -8.41 13.14
CA TYR A 134 13.23 -8.94 13.75
C TYR A 134 13.22 -10.49 13.75
N PRO A 135 12.72 -11.11 14.83
CA PRO A 135 12.52 -12.55 14.84
C PRO A 135 11.55 -12.94 13.71
N ASN A 136 11.95 -13.91 12.90
CA ASN A 136 11.23 -14.39 11.70
C ASN A 136 11.29 -13.49 10.46
N PHE A 137 12.15 -12.46 10.43
CA PHE A 137 12.45 -11.73 9.20
C PHE A 137 13.92 -11.91 8.80
N THR A 138 14.15 -12.50 7.63
CA THR A 138 15.48 -12.79 7.08
C THR A 138 15.61 -12.18 5.68
N LYS A 139 16.83 -12.20 5.13
CA LYS A 139 17.08 -11.82 3.73
C LYS A 139 16.39 -12.72 2.69
N LYS A 140 15.70 -13.79 3.11
CA LYS A 140 14.87 -14.64 2.24
C LYS A 140 13.38 -14.48 2.53
N SER A 141 13.02 -13.69 3.54
CA SER A 141 11.64 -13.46 3.91
C SER A 141 10.92 -12.67 2.82
N LYS A 142 9.65 -13.04 2.61
CA LYS A 142 8.74 -12.36 1.69
C LYS A 142 7.74 -11.55 2.53
N LEU A 143 7.41 -10.36 2.05
CA LEU A 143 6.28 -9.61 2.58
C LEU A 143 4.99 -10.22 2.05
N ARG A 144 4.07 -10.57 2.93
CA ARG A 144 2.76 -11.10 2.50
C ARG A 144 1.87 -9.95 2.04
N LEU A 145 0.97 -10.26 1.12
CA LEU A 145 -0.14 -9.40 0.77
C LEU A 145 -1.40 -10.23 0.87
N VAL A 146 -2.35 -9.74 1.66
CA VAL A 146 -3.66 -10.36 1.87
C VAL A 146 -4.69 -9.35 1.41
N VAL A 147 -5.58 -9.79 0.55
CA VAL A 147 -6.79 -9.05 0.16
C VAL A 147 -7.95 -9.87 0.69
N ASP A 148 -8.60 -9.35 1.73
CA ASP A 148 -9.81 -9.94 2.28
C ASP A 148 -11.03 -9.45 1.51
N GLU A 149 -12.09 -10.26 1.51
CA GLU A 149 -13.33 -10.01 0.75
C GLU A 149 -13.09 -9.73 -0.74
N ALA A 150 -12.03 -10.31 -1.32
CA ALA A 150 -11.58 -10.05 -2.68
C ALA A 150 -12.64 -10.33 -3.76
N GLN A 151 -13.60 -11.20 -3.46
CA GLN A 151 -14.75 -11.48 -4.34
C GLN A 151 -15.59 -10.23 -4.62
N ILE A 152 -15.64 -9.25 -3.71
CA ILE A 152 -16.33 -7.96 -3.95
C ILE A 152 -15.74 -7.26 -5.18
N LEU A 153 -14.42 -7.33 -5.37
CA LEU A 153 -13.77 -6.75 -6.55
C LEU A 153 -13.98 -7.61 -7.81
N ASP A 154 -14.22 -8.91 -7.66
CA ASP A 154 -14.49 -9.83 -8.77
C ASP A 154 -15.91 -9.63 -9.31
N ASP A 155 -16.86 -9.35 -8.41
CA ASP A 155 -18.26 -9.06 -8.74
C ASP A 155 -18.45 -7.67 -9.37
N GLN A 156 -17.41 -6.83 -9.34
CA GLN A 156 -17.47 -5.44 -9.82
C GLN A 156 -16.75 -5.22 -11.14
N GLY A 157 -17.33 -4.33 -11.95
CA GLY A 157 -16.71 -3.84 -13.19
C GLY A 157 -16.47 -4.93 -14.23
N TYR A 158 -17.34 -5.95 -14.26
CA TYR A 158 -17.35 -6.96 -15.32
C TYR A 158 -17.37 -6.26 -16.68
N SER A 159 -16.53 -6.71 -17.61
CA SER A 159 -16.35 -6.11 -18.95
C SER A 159 -15.71 -4.73 -19.05
N LEU A 160 -15.34 -4.09 -17.93
CA LEU A 160 -14.78 -2.72 -17.94
C LEU A 160 -13.26 -2.66 -18.09
N PHE A 161 -12.57 -3.80 -17.92
CA PHE A 161 -11.11 -3.88 -17.93
C PHE A 161 -10.60 -4.95 -18.91
N GLU A 162 -9.41 -4.72 -19.43
CA GLU A 162 -8.70 -5.64 -20.33
C GLU A 162 -7.78 -6.56 -19.54
N SER A 163 -7.67 -7.80 -19.99
CA SER A 163 -6.69 -8.76 -19.48
C SER A 163 -5.27 -8.31 -19.82
N SER A 164 -4.34 -8.48 -18.87
CA SER A 164 -2.91 -8.28 -19.12
C SER A 164 -2.31 -9.32 -20.10
N TYR A 165 -3.03 -10.41 -20.38
CA TYR A 165 -2.53 -11.53 -21.20
C TYR A 165 -3.09 -11.54 -22.61
N LEU A 166 -4.39 -11.28 -22.76
CA LEU A 166 -5.09 -11.32 -24.04
C LEU A 166 -6.07 -10.14 -24.11
N GLU A 167 -5.84 -9.17 -24.97
CA GLU A 167 -6.66 -7.94 -25.06
C GLU A 167 -8.16 -8.22 -25.36
N SER A 168 -8.46 -9.37 -25.98
CA SER A 168 -9.82 -9.83 -26.23
C SER A 168 -10.54 -10.36 -24.99
N GLU A 169 -9.79 -10.69 -23.93
CA GLU A 169 -10.35 -11.17 -22.67
C GLU A 169 -10.69 -10.00 -21.75
N LEU A 170 -11.94 -10.01 -21.32
CA LEU A 170 -12.46 -9.05 -20.38
C LEU A 170 -12.23 -9.53 -18.95
N ARG A 171 -11.90 -8.60 -18.06
CA ARG A 171 -11.63 -8.90 -16.66
C ARG A 171 -12.46 -8.02 -15.72
N PRO A 172 -12.82 -8.54 -14.54
CA PRO A 172 -13.39 -7.72 -13.48
C PRO A 172 -12.30 -6.84 -12.82
N LEU A 173 -12.73 -5.93 -11.94
CA LEU A 173 -11.85 -4.98 -11.25
C LEU A 173 -10.75 -5.68 -10.44
N LEU A 174 -11.01 -6.87 -9.90
CA LEU A 174 -10.01 -7.66 -9.16
C LEU A 174 -8.70 -7.83 -9.94
N SER A 175 -8.78 -8.05 -11.26
CA SER A 175 -7.60 -8.34 -12.09
C SER A 175 -6.59 -7.18 -12.15
N PRO A 176 -6.95 -5.96 -12.58
CA PRO A 176 -6.01 -4.85 -12.58
C PRO A 176 -5.52 -4.48 -11.18
N VAL A 177 -6.33 -4.67 -10.12
CA VAL A 177 -5.91 -4.45 -8.73
C VAL A 177 -4.80 -5.43 -8.33
N LEU A 178 -5.02 -6.74 -8.47
CA LEU A 178 -3.99 -7.74 -8.16
C LEU A 178 -2.71 -7.54 -8.99
N HIS A 179 -2.87 -7.14 -10.25
CA HIS A 179 -1.73 -6.82 -11.11
C HIS A 179 -0.93 -5.62 -10.59
N GLY A 180 -1.61 -4.55 -10.17
CA GLY A 180 -0.97 -3.36 -9.59
C GLY A 180 -0.13 -3.71 -8.36
N PHE A 181 -0.63 -4.57 -7.47
CA PHE A 181 0.13 -5.03 -6.30
C PHE A 181 1.34 -5.91 -6.64
N ARG A 182 1.22 -6.77 -7.67
CA ARG A 182 2.26 -7.73 -8.03
C ARG A 182 3.44 -7.10 -8.78
N ARG A 183 3.16 -6.17 -9.69
CA ARG A 183 4.13 -5.62 -10.65
C ARG A 183 5.40 -5.04 -10.00
N PRO A 184 5.33 -4.31 -8.87
CA PRO A 184 6.53 -3.81 -8.21
C PRO A 184 7.49 -4.93 -7.76
N GLY A 185 6.95 -6.05 -7.27
CA GLY A 185 7.74 -7.20 -6.81
C GLY A 185 8.40 -7.96 -7.95
N ASP A 186 7.77 -8.03 -9.12
CA ASP A 186 8.34 -8.67 -10.30
C ASP A 186 9.53 -7.84 -10.85
N LEU A 187 9.43 -6.51 -10.87
CA LEU A 187 10.57 -5.64 -11.24
C LEU A 187 11.79 -5.81 -10.31
N LEU A 188 11.58 -6.10 -9.02
CA LEU A 188 12.69 -6.34 -8.09
C LEU A 188 13.46 -7.62 -8.42
N ARG A 189 12.75 -8.67 -8.87
CA ARG A 189 13.37 -9.92 -9.30
C ARG A 189 14.19 -9.77 -10.58
N HIS A 190 13.82 -8.81 -11.43
CA HIS A 190 14.57 -8.49 -12.65
C HIS A 190 15.70 -7.49 -12.40
N ARG A 191 15.58 -6.55 -11.45
CA ARG A 191 16.66 -5.62 -11.08
C ARG A 191 17.86 -6.27 -10.40
N THR A 192 17.73 -7.47 -9.84
CA THR A 192 18.89 -8.25 -9.39
C THR A 192 19.87 -8.61 -10.51
N GLU A 193 19.55 -8.31 -11.78
CA GLU A 193 20.44 -8.51 -12.95
C GLU A 193 20.93 -7.22 -13.63
N HIS A 194 20.36 -6.02 -13.36
CA HIS A 194 20.84 -4.77 -13.97
C HIS A 194 20.66 -3.52 -13.08
N GLN A 195 21.72 -2.70 -13.05
CA GLN A 195 21.96 -1.55 -12.14
C GLN A 195 20.91 -0.42 -12.16
N ASN A 196 20.79 0.20 -10.98
CA ASN A 196 20.36 1.56 -10.59
C ASN A 196 19.59 2.42 -11.62
N SER A 197 18.30 2.65 -11.33
CA SER A 197 17.50 3.70 -11.98
C SER A 197 17.47 4.98 -11.13
N PRO A 198 17.67 6.17 -11.73
CA PRO A 198 17.59 7.47 -11.06
C PRO A 198 16.16 7.97 -10.80
N LEU A 199 15.11 7.21 -11.17
CA LEU A 199 13.73 7.69 -11.22
C LEU A 199 13.02 7.78 -9.87
N GLY A 200 13.19 6.83 -8.94
CA GLY A 200 12.52 6.96 -7.64
C GLY A 200 13.18 7.97 -6.71
N THR A 201 14.42 8.39 -6.99
CA THR A 201 15.05 9.57 -6.35
C THR A 201 14.31 10.86 -6.69
N VAL A 202 13.73 10.99 -7.90
CA VAL A 202 12.98 12.20 -8.31
C VAL A 202 11.65 12.32 -7.56
N PHE A 203 10.92 11.22 -7.40
CA PHE A 203 9.67 11.21 -6.65
C PHE A 203 9.89 11.33 -5.14
N ARG A 204 10.91 10.66 -4.58
CA ARG A 204 11.28 10.81 -3.16
C ARG A 204 11.70 12.25 -2.83
N ARG A 205 12.57 12.86 -3.64
CA ARG A 205 12.90 14.30 -3.53
C ARG A 205 11.71 15.22 -3.78
N TRP A 206 10.66 14.75 -4.46
CA TRP A 206 9.43 15.52 -4.65
C TRP A 206 8.55 15.46 -3.40
N CYS A 207 8.41 14.29 -2.76
CA CYS A 207 7.75 14.15 -1.46
C CYS A 207 8.43 15.00 -0.39
N GLU A 208 9.77 14.93 -0.32
CA GLU A 208 10.59 15.69 0.63
C GLU A 208 10.50 17.22 0.41
N ARG A 209 10.57 17.68 -0.86
CA ARG A 209 10.49 19.13 -1.19
C ARG A 209 9.09 19.73 -1.03
N ARG A 210 8.04 18.92 -0.91
CA ARG A 210 6.64 19.37 -0.82
C ARG A 210 6.02 19.12 0.56
N GLY A 211 6.86 19.01 1.60
CA GLY A 211 6.42 18.93 2.98
C GLY A 211 5.66 17.65 3.33
N VAL A 212 5.80 16.57 2.54
CA VAL A 212 5.31 15.23 2.95
C VAL A 212 6.19 14.65 4.08
N ASN A 213 7.20 15.42 4.53
CA ASN A 213 7.94 15.20 5.76
C ASN A 213 7.23 15.79 7.00
N ASP A 214 6.26 16.69 6.83
CA ASP A 214 5.51 17.27 7.94
C ASP A 214 4.33 16.37 8.29
N ILE A 215 4.71 15.31 8.97
CA ILE A 215 3.92 14.28 9.60
C ILE A 215 3.47 14.77 11.00
N SER A 216 3.22 16.07 11.17
CA SER A 216 2.67 16.59 12.44
C SER A 216 1.35 15.92 12.86
N LEU A 217 0.68 15.21 11.95
CA LEU A 217 -0.44 14.28 12.20
C LEU A 217 -0.07 12.98 12.94
N PHE A 218 1.19 12.55 13.03
CA PHE A 218 1.61 11.38 13.82
C PHE A 218 2.09 11.74 15.24
N ARG A 219 1.87 12.97 15.72
CA ARG A 219 1.90 13.26 17.16
C ARG A 219 0.61 12.73 17.81
N ILE A 220 0.44 11.41 17.80
CA ILE A 220 -0.50 10.76 18.71
C ILE A 220 0.17 10.85 20.09
N PRO A 221 -0.40 11.60 21.07
CA PRO A 221 0.07 11.49 22.42
C PRO A 221 -0.23 10.04 22.86
N TRP A 222 0.83 9.27 23.13
CA TRP A 222 0.70 8.02 23.88
C TRP A 222 0.21 8.39 25.29
N VAL A 223 -1.09 8.62 25.45
CA VAL A 223 -1.74 8.71 26.75
C VAL A 223 -1.90 7.29 27.25
N GLY A 224 -1.01 6.90 28.16
CA GLY A 224 -1.04 5.57 28.74
C GLY A 224 0.05 5.26 29.77
N GLN A 225 0.65 6.28 30.40
CA GLN A 225 1.18 6.11 31.76
C GLN A 225 -0.01 6.27 32.70
N SER A 226 -0.72 5.18 32.97
CA SER A 226 -1.57 5.07 34.14
C SER A 226 -1.62 3.61 34.55
N ASN A 227 -1.07 3.37 35.74
CA ASN A 227 -1.14 2.15 36.51
C ASN A 227 -2.47 1.39 36.30
N ILE A 228 -2.39 0.20 35.71
CA ILE A 228 -3.36 -0.85 35.99
C ILE A 228 -2.57 -2.01 36.57
N SER A 229 -2.27 -1.86 37.85
CA SER A 229 -2.10 -2.95 38.78
C SER A 229 -3.50 -3.55 38.99
N SER A 230 -3.76 -4.79 38.54
CA SER A 230 -4.61 -5.77 39.24
C SER A 230 -5.11 -6.92 38.34
N VAL A 231 -4.67 -8.15 38.68
CA VAL A 231 -5.49 -9.36 38.97
C VAL A 231 -6.16 -10.06 37.75
N ILE A 232 -5.63 -11.23 37.31
CA ILE A 232 -6.06 -12.64 37.59
C ILE A 232 -7.54 -12.88 37.16
N TYR A 233 -7.90 -13.79 36.25
CA TYR A 233 -7.49 -15.19 36.02
C TYR A 233 -7.12 -15.50 34.57
#